data_AF-A0A2A9LYP6-F1
#
_entry.id   AF-A0A2A9LYP6-F1
#
_cell.length_a   1.000
_cell.length_b   1.000
_cell.length_c   1.000
_cell.angle_alpha   90.00
_cell.angle_beta   90.00
_cell.angle_gamma   90.00
#
_symmetry.space_group_name_H-M   'P 1'
#
loop_
_entity.id
_entity.type
_entity.pdbx_description
1 polymer ?
#
loop_
_entity_poly.entity_id
_entity_poly.type
_entity_poly.pdbx_seq_one_letter_code
_entity_poly.pdbx_strand_id
1 'polypeptide(L)' 'MITTLNNYCLLYNSRYELSHPDNSIPVNRFVTPLHIVPEWYFLAYYAVLKVIPSKTGGLLVFMLSTCQ' A
#
# COMPACT_ATOMS: atom_id res chain seq x y z
N MET A 1 -16.58 25.03 -16.61
CA MET A 1 -17.21 24.53 -15.38
C MET A 1 -17.68 23.07 -15.49
N ILE A 2 -18.19 22.61 -16.64
CA ILE A 2 -18.58 21.20 -16.85
C ILE A 2 -17.38 20.29 -17.16
N THR A 3 -16.38 20.79 -17.90
CA THR A 3 -15.16 20.03 -18.25
C THR A 3 -14.31 19.67 -17.03
N THR A 4 -14.30 20.50 -16.00
CA THR A 4 -13.57 20.24 -14.75
C THR A 4 -14.21 19.13 -13.92
N LEU A 5 -15.55 19.03 -13.88
CA LEU A 5 -16.26 17.97 -13.14
C LEU A 5 -16.08 16.58 -13.75
N ASN A 6 -16.08 16.48 -15.09
CA ASN A 6 -15.81 15.21 -15.78
C ASN A 6 -14.39 14.69 -15.48
N ASN A 7 -13.40 15.59 -15.41
CA ASN A 7 -12.03 15.22 -15.05
C ASN A 7 -11.93 14.75 -13.59
N TYR A 8 -12.66 15.36 -12.65
CA TYR A 8 -12.67 14.88 -11.25
C TYR A 8 -13.29 13.49 -11.09
N CYS A 9 -14.35 13.18 -11.84
CA CYS A 9 -14.98 11.85 -11.82
C CYS A 9 -14.03 10.76 -12.36
N LEU A 10 -13.32 11.04 -13.47
CA LEU A 10 -12.33 10.12 -14.04
C LEU A 10 -11.11 9.93 -13.12
N LEU A 11 -10.66 10.99 -12.45
CA LEU A 11 -9.59 10.92 -11.44
C LEU A 11 -10.03 10.18 -10.17
N TYR A 12 -11.31 10.22 -9.80
CA TYR A 12 -11.84 9.50 -8.66
C TYR A 12 -11.90 8.00 -8.92
N ASN A 13 -12.42 7.58 -10.09
CA ASN A 13 -12.51 6.17 -10.45
C ASN A 13 -11.14 5.48 -10.52
N SER A 14 -10.12 6.15 -11.10
CA SER A 14 -8.76 5.59 -11.17
C SER A 14 -8.09 5.39 -9.81
N ARG A 15 -8.55 6.10 -8.77
CA ARG A 15 -8.03 5.94 -7.39
C ARG A 15 -8.53 4.67 -6.71
N TYR A 16 -9.76 4.24 -7.01
CA TYR A 16 -10.31 2.98 -6.47
C TYR A 16 -9.68 1.74 -7.09
N GLU A 17 -9.30 1.81 -8.37
CA GLU A 17 -8.67 0.68 -9.06
C GLU A 17 -7.27 0.34 -8.51
N LEU A 18 -6.59 1.32 -7.92
CA LEU A 18 -5.24 1.18 -7.38
C LEU A 18 -5.22 0.91 -5.86
N SER A 19 -6.34 1.11 -5.17
CA SER A 19 -6.46 0.92 -3.72
C SER A 19 -7.03 -0.46 -3.41
N HIS A 20 -6.57 -1.06 -2.30
CA HIS A 20 -7.12 -2.33 -1.84
C HIS A 20 -8.58 -2.15 -1.34
N PRO A 21 -9.56 -2.97 -1.75
CA PRO A 21 -10.96 -2.88 -1.29
C PRO A 21 -11.12 -2.94 0.24
N ASP A 22 -10.24 -3.65 0.94
CA ASP A 22 -10.30 -3.79 2.40
C ASP A 22 -10.11 -2.45 3.13
N ASN A 23 -9.49 -1.44 2.49
CA ASN A 23 -9.30 -0.10 3.06
C ASN A 23 -10.60 0.72 3.14
N SER A 24 -11.68 0.25 2.50
CA SER A 24 -13.00 0.90 2.56
C SER A 24 -13.83 0.47 3.78
N ILE A 25 -13.36 -0.53 4.52
CA ILE A 25 -13.99 -1.01 5.77
C ILE A 25 -13.48 -0.14 6.93
N PRO A 26 -14.35 0.28 7.89
CA PRO A 26 -13.90 1.04 9.05
C PRO A 26 -12.88 0.25 9.88
N VAL A 27 -11.86 0.95 10.41
CA VAL A 27 -10.74 0.30 11.10
C VAL A 27 -11.18 -0.39 12.39
N ASN A 28 -10.73 -1.64 12.58
CA ASN A 28 -10.88 -2.37 13.82
C ASN A 28 -9.50 -2.73 14.39
N ARG A 29 -9.20 -2.28 15.61
CA ARG A 29 -7.89 -2.47 16.26
C ARG A 29 -7.65 -3.91 16.72
N PHE A 30 -8.71 -4.69 16.89
CA PHE A 30 -8.66 -6.05 17.44
C PHE A 30 -8.72 -7.14 16.36
N VAL A 31 -8.91 -6.77 15.10
CA VAL A 31 -9.08 -7.71 13.99
C VAL A 31 -8.19 -7.28 12.83
N THR A 32 -7.27 -8.17 12.43
CA THR A 32 -6.50 -8.03 11.19
C THR A 32 -7.18 -8.86 10.08
N PRO A 33 -7.41 -8.30 8.89
CA PRO A 33 -7.96 -9.06 7.76
C PRO A 33 -6.99 -10.17 7.32
N LEU A 34 -7.53 -11.24 6.73
CA LEU A 34 -6.74 -12.42 6.34
C LEU A 34 -5.70 -12.10 5.26
N HIS A 35 -6.02 -11.21 4.33
CA HIS A 35 -5.16 -10.83 3.20
C HIS A 35 -4.77 -9.35 3.27
N ILE A 36 -3.89 -9.02 4.22
CA ILE A 36 -3.32 -7.67 4.34
C ILE A 36 -2.11 -7.52 3.43
N VAL A 37 -2.21 -6.62 2.46
CA VAL A 37 -1.16 -6.32 1.48
C VAL A 37 -0.92 -4.81 1.52
N PRO A 38 0.34 -4.35 1.51
CA PRO A 38 0.62 -2.92 1.41
C PRO A 38 0.27 -2.41 0.01
N GLU A 39 0.12 -1.10 -0.10
CA GLU A 39 -0.11 -0.44 -1.38
C GLU A 39 0.99 -0.76 -2.41
N TRP A 40 0.64 -0.64 -3.70
CA TRP A 40 1.46 -1.12 -4.82
C TRP A 40 2.90 -0.59 -4.82
N TYR A 41 3.10 0.65 -4.41
CA TYR A 41 4.42 1.31 -4.35
C TYR A 41 5.32 0.76 -3.22
N PHE A 42 4.76 0.03 -2.25
CA PHE A 42 5.50 -0.58 -1.16
C PHE A 42 5.76 -2.09 -1.34
N LEU A 43 5.24 -2.71 -2.41
CA LEU A 43 5.38 -4.16 -2.64
C LEU A 43 6.84 -4.61 -2.72
N ALA A 44 7.72 -3.81 -3.33
CA ALA A 44 9.15 -4.13 -3.45
C ALA A 44 9.82 -4.25 -2.07
N TYR A 45 9.56 -3.30 -1.17
CA TYR A 45 10.11 -3.31 0.18
C TYR A 45 9.52 -4.43 1.04
N TYR A 46 8.22 -4.71 0.87
CA TYR A 46 7.56 -5.81 1.57
C TYR A 46 8.15 -7.17 1.20
N ALA A 47 8.52 -7.38 -0.07
CA ALA A 47 9.22 -8.57 -0.52
C ALA A 47 10.59 -8.73 0.17
N VAL A 48 11.37 -7.66 0.25
CA VAL A 48 12.67 -7.64 0.95
C VAL A 48 12.51 -8.05 2.43
N LEU A 49 11.50 -7.50 3.11
CA LEU A 49 11.23 -7.83 4.51
C LEU A 49 10.77 -9.28 4.72
N LYS A 50 10.07 -9.89 3.76
CA LYS A 50 9.63 -11.29 3.84
C LYS A 50 10.73 -12.31 3.58
N VAL A 51 11.70 -11.97 2.74
CA VAL A 51 12.79 -12.89 2.36
C VAL A 51 13.79 -13.09 3.50
N ILE A 52 13.93 -12.12 4.40
CA ILE A 52 14.92 -12.16 5.47
C ILE A 52 14.26 -12.65 6.78
N PRO A 53 14.61 -13.84 7.30
CA PRO A 53 14.02 -14.38 8.53
C PRO A 53 14.65 -13.78 9.80
N SER A 54 14.98 -12.48 9.80
CA SER A 54 15.53 -11.77 10.95
C SER A 54 14.96 -10.36 11.07
N LYS A 55 14.61 -9.96 12.30
CA LYS A 55 13.98 -8.66 12.57
C LYS A 55 14.95 -7.49 12.36
N THR A 56 16.19 -7.63 12.82
CA THR A 56 17.24 -6.60 12.71
C THR A 56 17.87 -6.55 11.33
N GLY A 57 18.14 -7.70 10.72
CA GLY A 57 18.70 -7.77 9.37
C GLY A 57 17.74 -7.27 8.31
N GLY A 58 16.44 -7.59 8.42
CA GLY A 58 15.41 -7.07 7.52
C GLY A 58 15.33 -5.55 7.56
N LEU A 59 15.39 -4.95 8.76
CA LEU A 59 15.38 -3.49 8.92
C LEU A 59 16.63 -2.84 8.31
N LEU A 60 17.82 -3.40 8.52
CA LEU A 60 19.06 -2.86 7.96
C LEU A 60 19.05 -2.88 6.42
N VAL A 61 18.63 -3.99 5.81
CA VAL A 61 18.54 -4.10 4.35
C VAL A 61 17.47 -3.17 3.79
N PHE A 62 16.33 -3.03 4.49
CA PHE A 62 15.31 -2.05 4.12
C PHE A 62 15.87 -0.62 4.10
N MET A 63 16.57 -0.18 5.16
CA MET A 63 17.18 1.15 5.23
C MET A 63 18.20 1.38 4.10
N LEU A 64 19.00 0.36 3.76
CA LEU A 64 19.94 0.43 2.65
C LEU A 64 19.24 0.53 1.29
N SER A 65 18.10 -0.16 1.11
CA SER A 65 17.34 -0.12 -0.15
C SER A 65 16.66 1.23 -0.42
N THR A 66 16.29 1.95 0.64
CA THR A 66 15.68 3.29 0.54
C THR A 66 16.70 4.43 0.49
N CYS A 67 17.95 4.15 0.89
CA CYS A 67 19.05 5.12 0.89
C CYS A 67 19.74 5.10 -0.48
N GLN A 68 19.15 5.80 -1.43
CA GLN A 68 19.77 6.13 -2.72
C GLN A 68 19.78 7.64 -2.92
#